data_AF-A0A7V9T0J5-F1
#
_entry.id   AF-A0A7V9T0J5-F1
#
_cell.length_a   1.000
_cell.length_b   1.000
_cell.length_c   1.000
_cell.angle_alpha   90.00
_cell.angle_beta   90.00
_cell.angle_gamma   90.00
#
_symmetry.space_group_name_H-M   'P 1'
#
loop_
_entity.id
_entity.type
_entity.pdbx_description
1 polymer ?
#
loop_
_entity_poly.entity_id
_entity_poly.type
_entity_poly.pdbx_seq_one_letter_code
_entity_poly.pdbx_strand_id
1 'polypeptide(L)' 'MYDRLVEELLDKPTIAEVAGKSGASYQVEVEGFWDSGRPGDLRVMVAMDDGGFSAFGPLTVGFIVRPDGTFVGR' A
#
# COMPACT_ATOMS: atom_id res chain seq x y z
N MET A 1 -9.93 -12.79 -5.95
CA MET A 1 -9.46 -11.77 -4.98
C MET A 1 -8.06 -11.30 -5.36
N TYR A 2 -7.08 -12.21 -5.47
CA TYR A 2 -5.74 -11.91 -5.98
C TYR A 2 -5.75 -11.16 -7.32
N ASP A 3 -6.42 -11.68 -8.37
CA ASP A 3 -6.41 -11.05 -9.70
C ASP A 3 -6.93 -9.61 -9.69
N ARG A 4 -7.95 -9.34 -8.88
CA ARG A 4 -8.51 -8.00 -8.69
C ARG A 4 -7.47 -7.06 -8.08
N LEU A 5 -6.73 -7.50 -7.06
CA LEU A 5 -5.71 -6.68 -6.43
C LEU A 5 -4.54 -6.41 -7.37
N VAL A 6 -4.15 -7.40 -8.20
CA VAL A 6 -3.17 -7.20 -9.27
C VAL A 6 -3.68 -6.17 -10.29
N GLU A 7 -4.93 -6.30 -10.73
CA GLU A 7 -5.52 -5.38 -11.70
C GLU A 7 -5.63 -3.94 -11.16
N GLU A 8 -6.02 -3.79 -9.90
CA GLU A 8 -6.28 -2.48 -9.30
C GLU A 8 -5.01 -1.78 -8.79
N LEU A 9 -4.01 -2.52 -8.28
CA LEU A 9 -2.91 -1.94 -7.50
C LEU A 9 -1.52 -2.11 -8.14
N LEU A 10 -1.30 -3.07 -9.04
CA LEU A 10 0.03 -3.31 -9.62
C LEU A 10 0.48 -2.09 -10.43
N ASP A 11 1.55 -1.44 -9.99
CA ASP A 11 2.12 -0.21 -10.58
C ASP A 11 1.06 0.90 -10.76
N LYS A 12 0.07 0.93 -9.85
CA LYS A 12 -1.09 1.83 -9.88
C LYS A 12 -1.31 2.42 -8.48
N PRO A 13 -0.52 3.43 -8.07
CA PRO A 13 -0.69 4.06 -6.78
C PRO A 13 -2.05 4.74 -6.70
N THR A 14 -2.80 4.45 -5.63
CA THR A 14 -4.05 5.13 -5.29
C THR A 14 -3.81 6.03 -4.08
N ILE A 15 -4.20 7.30 -4.19
CA ILE A 15 -3.99 8.30 -3.15
C ILE A 15 -5.34 8.72 -2.57
N ALA A 16 -5.42 8.84 -1.24
CA ALA A 16 -6.57 9.35 -0.52
C ALA A 16 -6.16 10.25 0.63
N GLU A 17 -6.93 11.32 0.85
CA GLU A 17 -6.82 12.18 2.05
C GLU A 17 -7.71 11.61 3.16
N VAL A 18 -7.12 11.38 4.34
CA VAL A 18 -7.82 10.78 5.48
C VAL A 18 -7.63 11.66 6.72
N ALA A 19 -8.74 12.09 7.32
CA ALA A 19 -8.70 12.78 8.60
C ALA A 19 -8.45 11.78 9.75
N GLY A 20 -7.39 12.00 10.52
CA GLY A 20 -7.11 11.25 11.74
C GLY A 20 -7.94 11.75 12.93
N LYS A 21 -8.01 10.93 13.99
CA LYS A 21 -8.76 11.24 15.22
C LYS A 21 -8.26 12.49 15.94
N SER A 22 -7.02 12.91 15.69
CA SER A 22 -6.42 14.14 16.21
C SER A 22 -6.87 15.40 15.47
N GLY A 23 -7.54 15.28 14.32
CA GLY A 23 -7.87 16.38 13.42
C GLY A 23 -6.80 16.69 12.37
N ALA A 24 -5.66 15.97 12.37
CA ALA A 24 -4.68 16.04 11.29
C ALA A 24 -5.21 15.34 10.01
N SER A 25 -4.88 15.87 8.83
CA SER A 25 -5.08 15.17 7.56
C SER A 25 -3.84 14.36 7.22
N TYR A 26 -4.04 13.19 6.65
CA TYR A 26 -2.99 12.32 6.17
C TYR A 26 -3.22 12.00 4.71
N GLN A 27 -2.19 12.18 3.89
CA GLN A 27 -2.15 11.57 2.57
C GLN A 27 -1.80 10.10 2.75
N VAL A 28 -2.68 9.22 2.28
CA VAL A 28 -2.50 7.78 2.28
C VAL A 28 -2.34 7.32 0.84
N GLU A 29 -1.21 6.69 0.54
CA GLU A 29 -0.92 6.08 -0.75
C GLU A 29 -0.92 4.55 -0.60
N VAL A 30 -1.58 3.86 -1.52
CA VAL A 30 -1.60 2.39 -1.60
C VAL A 30 -1.11 1.97 -2.97
N GLU A 31 -0.11 1.11 -3.03
CA GLU A 31 0.46 0.60 -4.26
C GLU A 31 0.83 -0.88 -4.14
N GLY A 32 0.66 -1.62 -5.23
CA GLY A 32 1.08 -3.00 -5.38
C GLY A 32 2.30 -3.14 -6.29
N PHE A 33 3.21 -4.04 -5.94
CA PHE A 33 4.32 -4.44 -6.80
C PHE A 33 4.68 -5.90 -6.57
N TRP A 34 5.35 -6.51 -7.55
CA TRP A 34 5.81 -7.88 -7.42
C TRP A 34 6.87 -8.00 -6.33
N ASP A 35 6.63 -8.84 -5.32
CA ASP A 35 7.51 -8.97 -4.15
C ASP A 35 8.93 -9.39 -4.54
N SER A 36 9.03 -10.30 -5.51
CA SER A 36 10.30 -10.79 -6.05
C SER A 36 10.77 -10.04 -7.30
N GLY A 37 10.06 -8.98 -7.72
CA GLY A 37 10.28 -8.29 -8.99
C GLY A 37 9.81 -9.06 -10.23
N ARG A 38 9.08 -10.17 -10.06
CA ARG A 38 8.49 -11.00 -11.13
C ARG A 38 7.05 -11.41 -10.77
N PRO A 39 6.18 -11.68 -11.77
CA PRO A 39 4.81 -12.13 -11.51
C PRO A 39 4.74 -13.29 -10.51
N GLY A 40 3.89 -13.16 -9.49
CA GLY A 40 3.80 -14.10 -8.37
C GLY A 40 3.18 -13.43 -7.15
N ASP A 41 3.87 -13.47 -6.02
CA ASP A 41 3.41 -12.80 -4.80
C ASP A 41 3.34 -11.27 -5.01
N LEU A 42 2.17 -10.68 -4.75
CA LEU A 42 1.95 -9.24 -4.81
C LEU A 42 2.20 -8.63 -3.43
N ARG A 43 3.19 -7.75 -3.31
CA ARG A 43 3.36 -6.92 -2.13
C ARG A 43 2.49 -5.68 -2.28
N VAL A 44 1.59 -5.46 -1.32
CA VAL A 44 0.83 -4.22 -1.18
C VAL A 44 1.46 -3.39 -0.08
N MET A 45 1.85 -2.17 -0.40
CA MET A 45 2.38 -1.19 0.53
C MET A 45 1.38 -0.06 0.71
N VAL A 46 1.30 0.43 1.94
CA VAL A 46 0.57 1.64 2.32
C VAL A 46 1.59 2.61 2.90
N ALA A 47 1.63 3.83 2.38
CA ALA A 47 2.44 4.93 2.90
C ALA A 47 1.52 6.03 3.43
N MET A 48 1.83 6.56 4.60
CA MET A 48 1.09 7.66 5.22
C MET A 48 2.02 8.84 5.46
N ASP A 49 1.61 10.01 4.98
CA ASP A 49 2.31 11.28 5.16
C ASP A 49 1.35 12.32 5.76
N ASP A 50 1.83 13.13 6.71
CA ASP A 50 1.08 14.24 7.30
C ASP A 50 1.47 15.61 6.72
N GLY A 51 2.28 15.63 5.65
CA GLY A 51 2.77 16.85 4.99
C GLY A 51 3.89 17.57 5.77
N GLY A 52 4.33 17.02 6.90
CA GLY A 52 5.44 17.50 7.71
C GLY A 52 6.77 16.83 7.35
N PHE A 53 7.56 16.47 8.37
CA PHE A 53 8.83 15.77 8.16
C PHE A 53 8.67 14.34 7.59
N SER A 54 7.46 13.75 7.68
CA SER A 54 7.17 12.45 7.07
C SER A 54 7.23 12.46 5.55
N ALA A 55 7.24 13.63 4.89
CA ALA A 55 7.45 13.72 3.46
C ALA A 55 8.81 13.14 3.01
N PHE A 56 9.79 13.06 3.93
CA PHE A 56 11.10 12.43 3.68
C PHE A 56 11.21 10.98 4.15
N GLY A 57 10.17 10.45 4.79
CA GLY A 57 10.14 9.11 5.37
C GLY A 57 8.74 8.78 5.88
N PRO A 58 7.78 8.47 4.99
CA PRO A 58 6.40 8.23 5.38
C PRO A 58 6.30 6.99 6.25
N LEU A 59 5.28 6.95 7.11
CA LEU A 59 4.98 5.74 7.87
C LEU A 59 4.46 4.70 6.88
N THR A 60 5.16 3.57 6.78
CA THR A 60 4.78 2.50 5.85
C THR A 60 4.35 1.23 6.58
N VAL A 61 3.34 0.57 6.02
CA VAL A 61 2.92 -0.79 6.39
C VAL A 61 2.65 -1.57 5.11
N GLY A 62 2.74 -2.89 5.17
CA GLY A 62 2.43 -3.70 4.00
C GLY A 62 2.18 -5.16 4.31
N PHE A 63 1.59 -5.83 3.34
CA PHE A 63 1.33 -7.27 3.37
C PHE A 63 1.54 -7.85 1.97
N ILE A 64 1.68 -9.16 1.90
CA ILE A 64 1.81 -9.93 0.68
C ILE A 64 0.50 -10.66 0.43
N VAL A 65 0.08 -10.70 -0.82
CA VAL A 65 -1.02 -11.54 -1.33
C VAL A 65 -0.42 -12.57 -2.27
N ARG A 66 -0.58 -13.85 -1.93
CA ARG A 66 -0.16 -14.94 -2.80
C ARG A 66 -1.19 -15.18 -3.91
N PRO A 67 -0.80 -15.84 -5.01
CA PRO A 67 -1.73 -16.21 -6.09
C PRO A 67 -2.94 -17.05 -5.64
N ASP A 68 -2.80 -17.82 -4.56
CA ASP A 68 -3.90 -18.59 -3.96
C ASP A 68 -4.89 -17.73 -3.14
N GLY A 69 -4.64 -16.42 -3.04
CA GLY A 69 -5.44 -15.46 -2.29
C GLY A 69 -5.12 -15.39 -0.80
N THR A 70 -4.10 -16.12 -0.32
CA THR A 70 -3.67 -16.03 1.08
C THR A 70 -2.89 -14.74 1.34
N PHE A 71 -3.07 -14.21 2.55
CA PHE A 71 -2.40 -13.01 3.01
C PHE A 71 -1.24 -13.37 3.94
N VAL A 72 -0.09 -12.73 3.73
CA VAL A 72 1.10 -12.87 4.56
C VAL A 72 1.59 -11.47 4.89
N GLY A 73 1.36 -11.03 6.12
CA GLY A 73 1.76 -9.70 6.57
C GLY A 73 1.95 -9.69 8.07
N ARG A 74 2.74 -8.72 8.55
CA ARG A 74 3.02 -8.50 9.96
C ARG A 74 2.28 -7.27 10.46
#